data_AF-A0A514CMZ3-F1
#
_entry.id   AF-A0A514CMZ3-F1
#
_cell.length_a   1.000
_cell.length_b   1.000
_cell.length_c   1.000
_cell.angle_alpha   90.00
_cell.angle_beta   90.00
_cell.angle_gamma   90.00
#
_symmetry.space_group_name_H-M   'P 1'
#
loop_
_entity.id
_entity.type
_entity.pdbx_description
1 polymer ?
#
loop_
_entity_poly.entity_id
_entity_poly.type
_entity_poly.pdbx_seq_one_letter_code
_entity_poly.pdbx_strand_id
1 'polypeptide(L)'
;MNNKTMISMGLIAIFLGMMGCSGNDGDMDTPDASPYYFQFKVNSSQVDYTYTPETQQNLTGAYLVDQDNQLHVMQLSGTESIFSPNKNQLVIYLNHAEAFTTGITYSNNPSSHATVPSYFIMGYHDQDGDNYTAALNTTLTPLWESVQLTFDEITGDGIKGTFSGKLLQYDASAGQNLLIGQIEITEGKFHVPRNNEP
;
A
#
# COMPACT_ATOMS: atom_id res chain seq x y z
N MET A 1 -39.26 8.74 62.39
CA MET A 1 -39.06 8.45 60.95
C MET A 1 -37.61 8.03 60.74
N ASN A 2 -37.47 6.81 60.24
CA ASN A 2 -36.36 6.23 59.47
C ASN A 2 -34.94 6.20 60.07
N ASN A 3 -34.66 5.03 60.64
CA ASN A 3 -33.39 4.28 60.69
C ASN A 3 -32.37 4.64 59.59
N LYS A 4 -31.08 4.58 59.95
CA LYS A 4 -30.14 3.60 59.37
C LYS A 4 -28.85 3.47 60.19
N THR A 5 -28.68 2.26 60.71
CA THR A 5 -27.47 1.64 61.25
C THR A 5 -26.48 1.31 60.13
N MET A 6 -25.17 1.48 60.34
CA MET A 6 -24.09 0.69 59.71
C MET A 6 -22.81 0.97 60.51
N ILE A 7 -22.46 0.11 61.48
CA ILE A 7 -21.67 -1.14 61.36
C ILE A 7 -20.18 -0.86 61.11
N SER A 8 -19.42 -1.34 62.10
CA SER A 8 -18.01 -1.21 62.37
C SER A 8 -17.17 -2.29 61.65
N MET A 9 -15.88 -1.98 61.49
CA MET A 9 -14.69 -2.84 61.52
C MET A 9 -14.66 -4.17 60.73
N GLY A 10 -13.63 -4.29 59.89
CA GLY A 10 -13.14 -5.59 59.43
C GLY A 10 -11.97 -5.50 58.46
N LEU A 11 -10.76 -5.27 58.99
CA LEU A 11 -9.50 -5.52 58.29
C LEU A 11 -9.34 -7.04 58.08
N ILE A 12 -9.17 -7.50 56.83
CA ILE A 12 -8.56 -8.80 56.51
C ILE A 12 -7.65 -8.60 55.30
N ALA A 13 -6.34 -8.68 55.56
CA ALA A 13 -5.29 -8.87 54.57
C ALA A 13 -5.06 -10.38 54.37
N ILE A 14 -5.01 -10.82 53.11
CA ILE A 14 -4.57 -12.17 52.69
C ILE A 14 -3.70 -11.93 51.44
N PHE A 15 -2.36 -11.91 51.54
CA PHE A 15 -1.40 -13.02 51.49
C PHE A 15 -1.45 -13.88 50.21
N LEU A 16 -0.47 -13.62 49.34
CA LEU A 16 0.33 -14.55 48.53
C LEU A 16 -0.34 -15.60 47.64
N GLY A 17 -0.10 -15.43 46.33
CA GLY A 17 -0.17 -16.49 45.33
C GLY A 17 0.82 -16.20 44.20
N MET A 18 2.12 -16.40 44.44
CA MET A 18 3.09 -16.58 43.36
C MET A 18 2.87 -17.97 42.77
N MET A 19 2.14 -18.04 41.65
CA MET A 19 2.23 -19.16 40.72
C MET A 19 3.11 -18.72 39.55
N GLY A 20 4.43 -18.72 39.78
CA GLY A 20 5.40 -18.72 38.71
C GLY A 20 5.44 -20.13 38.12
N CYS A 21 4.66 -20.37 37.08
CA CYS A 21 4.79 -21.56 36.24
C CYS A 21 6.21 -21.60 35.67
N SER A 22 7.01 -22.58 36.13
CA SER A 22 8.11 -23.10 35.35
C SER A 22 7.52 -23.77 34.11
N GLY A 23 7.73 -23.17 32.94
CA GLY A 23 7.14 -23.62 31.69
C GLY A 23 8.10 -23.40 30.54
N ASN A 24 9.06 -24.31 30.45
CA ASN A 24 9.62 -24.88 29.23
C ASN A 24 10.11 -23.88 28.16
N ASP A 25 11.43 -23.84 27.99
CA ASP A 25 12.11 -23.37 26.79
C ASP A 25 11.55 -24.11 25.57
N GLY A 26 10.53 -23.52 24.96
CA GLY A 26 10.10 -23.79 23.61
C GLY A 26 10.22 -22.46 22.91
N ASP A 27 11.37 -22.22 22.27
CA ASP A 27 11.41 -21.34 21.10
C ASP A 27 10.33 -21.88 20.15
N MET A 28 9.14 -21.29 20.24
CA MET A 28 8.21 -21.35 19.14
C MET A 28 8.88 -20.48 18.10
N ASP A 29 9.53 -21.12 17.12
CA ASP A 29 9.83 -20.51 15.83
C ASP A 29 8.56 -19.77 15.38
N THR A 30 8.50 -18.47 15.64
CA THR A 30 7.55 -17.60 15.00
C THR A 30 7.80 -17.78 13.50
N PRO A 31 6.80 -18.18 12.70
CA PRO A 31 6.98 -18.28 11.26
C PRO A 31 7.63 -16.98 10.78
N ASP A 32 8.80 -17.08 10.13
CA ASP A 32 9.53 -15.93 9.63
C ASP A 32 8.55 -15.00 8.93
N ALA A 33 8.37 -13.79 9.47
CA ALA A 33 7.46 -12.82 8.89
C ALA A 33 7.87 -12.61 7.43
N SER A 34 6.90 -12.74 6.51
CA SER A 34 7.20 -12.61 5.09
C SER A 34 7.95 -11.31 4.81
N PRO A 35 8.99 -11.32 3.95
CA PRO A 35 9.71 -10.10 3.60
C PRO A 35 8.86 -9.14 2.75
N TYR A 36 7.70 -9.57 2.25
CA TYR A 36 6.86 -8.79 1.35
C TYR A 36 5.83 -7.95 2.11
N TYR A 37 5.68 -6.70 1.68
CA TYR A 37 4.78 -5.72 2.27
C TYR A 37 4.36 -4.66 1.25
N PHE A 38 3.25 -3.99 1.53
CA PHE A 38 2.84 -2.78 0.82
C PHE A 38 2.22 -1.82 1.85
N GLN A 39 2.92 -0.72 2.13
CA GLN A 39 2.61 0.16 3.27
C GLN A 39 2.66 1.62 2.84
N PHE A 40 1.69 2.41 3.29
CA PHE A 40 1.61 3.84 2.98
C PHE A 40 0.68 4.56 3.95
N LYS A 41 0.71 5.90 3.91
CA LYS A 41 -0.27 6.74 4.61
C LYS A 41 -1.18 7.42 3.62
N VAL A 42 -2.48 7.33 3.82
CA VAL A 42 -3.50 8.11 3.08
C VAL A 42 -4.07 9.16 4.02
N ASN A 43 -3.91 10.43 3.70
CA ASN A 43 -4.37 11.54 4.55
C ASN A 43 -3.94 11.37 6.03
N SER A 44 -2.71 10.88 6.27
CA SER A 44 -2.11 10.53 7.57
C SER A 44 -2.55 9.21 8.22
N SER A 45 -3.54 8.49 7.67
CA SER A 45 -3.96 7.17 8.15
C SER A 45 -3.08 6.08 7.54
N GLN A 46 -2.52 5.20 8.37
CA GLN A 46 -1.70 4.08 7.92
C GLN A 46 -2.57 3.02 7.21
N VAL A 47 -2.09 2.56 6.05
CA VAL A 47 -2.62 1.41 5.32
C VAL A 47 -1.49 0.40 5.18
N ASP A 48 -1.74 -0.83 5.62
CA ASP A 48 -0.79 -1.93 5.58
C ASP A 48 -1.44 -3.15 4.93
N TYR A 49 -0.91 -3.58 3.80
CA TYR A 49 -1.28 -4.87 3.20
C TYR A 49 -0.22 -5.91 3.59
N THR A 50 -0.62 -6.82 4.49
CA THR A 50 0.22 -7.95 4.91
C THR A 50 0.18 -9.06 3.85
N TYR A 51 1.34 -9.59 3.46
CA TYR A 51 1.39 -10.70 2.51
C TYR A 51 0.84 -11.99 3.13
N THR A 52 -0.18 -12.59 2.51
CA THR A 52 -0.87 -13.78 3.04
C THR A 52 -0.96 -14.92 2.01
N PRO A 53 0.17 -15.44 1.50
CA PRO A 53 0.22 -16.30 0.31
C PRO A 53 -0.60 -17.58 0.42
N GLU A 54 -0.72 -18.13 1.64
CA GLU A 54 -1.50 -19.34 1.91
C GLU A 54 -3.02 -19.16 1.73
N THR A 55 -3.49 -17.91 1.78
CA THR A 55 -4.92 -17.58 1.72
C THR A 55 -5.28 -16.75 0.49
N GLN A 56 -4.36 -15.94 -0.03
CA GLN A 56 -4.54 -15.10 -1.20
C GLN A 56 -3.21 -14.51 -1.67
N GLN A 57 -3.07 -14.31 -2.99
CA GLN A 57 -1.97 -13.54 -3.57
C GLN A 57 -2.35 -12.06 -3.60
N ASN A 58 -2.33 -11.41 -2.43
CA ASN A 58 -2.81 -10.03 -2.27
C ASN A 58 -1.76 -8.96 -2.59
N LEU A 59 -0.49 -9.35 -2.71
CA LEU A 59 0.60 -8.51 -3.20
C LEU A 59 1.16 -9.12 -4.48
N THR A 60 1.33 -8.29 -5.51
CA THR A 60 1.83 -8.72 -6.82
C THR A 60 2.72 -7.64 -7.43
N GLY A 61 3.90 -8.04 -7.87
CA GLY A 61 4.75 -7.28 -8.78
C GLY A 61 4.93 -8.04 -10.09
N ALA A 62 5.00 -7.32 -11.21
CA ALA A 62 5.37 -7.89 -12.50
C ALA A 62 6.33 -6.92 -13.20
N TYR A 63 7.38 -7.48 -13.80
CA TYR A 63 8.27 -6.73 -14.69
C TYR A 63 8.45 -7.53 -15.97
N LEU A 64 7.82 -7.04 -17.04
CA LEU A 64 7.69 -7.72 -18.33
C LEU A 64 8.34 -6.88 -19.44
N VAL A 65 8.70 -7.55 -20.53
CA VAL A 65 9.14 -6.89 -21.76
C VAL A 65 8.12 -7.23 -22.85
N ASP A 66 7.39 -6.21 -23.30
CA ASP A 66 6.57 -6.28 -24.50
C ASP A 66 7.49 -6.19 -25.72
N GLN A 67 7.76 -7.35 -26.34
CA GLN A 67 8.68 -7.46 -27.45
C GLN A 67 8.16 -6.79 -28.73
N ASP A 68 6.84 -6.76 -28.93
CA ASP A 68 6.21 -6.21 -30.13
C ASP A 68 6.34 -4.69 -30.15
N ASN A 69 6.17 -4.06 -28.98
CA ASN A 69 6.24 -2.60 -28.83
C ASN A 69 7.59 -2.11 -28.29
N GLN A 70 8.51 -3.02 -27.96
CA GLN A 70 9.80 -2.73 -27.31
C GLN A 70 9.64 -1.90 -26.02
N LEU A 71 8.65 -2.27 -25.20
CA LEU A 71 8.33 -1.59 -23.94
C LEU A 71 8.67 -2.46 -22.74
N HIS A 72 9.29 -1.83 -21.75
CA HIS A 72 9.46 -2.36 -20.41
C HIS A 72 8.23 -2.00 -19.59
N VAL A 73 7.56 -2.99 -19.02
CA VAL A 73 6.29 -2.83 -18.30
C VAL A 73 6.46 -3.20 -16.85
N MET A 74 6.09 -2.30 -15.94
CA MET A 74 6.08 -2.53 -14.51
C MET A 74 4.64 -2.42 -13.99
N GLN A 75 4.21 -3.44 -13.24
CA GLN A 75 2.94 -3.45 -12.51
C GLN A 75 3.21 -3.78 -11.04
N LEU A 76 2.64 -2.99 -10.15
CA LEU A 76 2.66 -3.21 -8.71
C LEU A 76 1.22 -3.15 -8.21
N SER A 77 0.83 -4.10 -7.37
CA SER A 77 -0.49 -4.15 -6.77
C SER A 77 -0.41 -4.63 -5.34
N GLY A 78 -1.18 -3.98 -4.49
CA GLY A 78 -1.44 -4.43 -3.13
C GLY A 78 -2.92 -4.26 -2.80
N THR A 79 -3.49 -5.26 -2.13
CA THR A 79 -4.86 -5.19 -1.64
C THR A 79 -4.98 -5.83 -0.25
N GLU A 80 -5.93 -5.35 0.54
CA GLU A 80 -6.33 -6.02 1.78
C GLU A 80 -6.95 -7.41 1.47
N SER A 81 -7.77 -7.50 0.42
CA SER A 81 -8.40 -8.76 0.03
C SER A 81 -8.68 -8.87 -1.46
N ILE A 82 -8.22 -9.96 -2.09
CA ILE A 82 -8.52 -10.26 -3.50
C ILE A 82 -10.01 -10.55 -3.75
N PHE A 83 -10.77 -10.83 -2.69
CA PHE A 83 -12.21 -11.06 -2.77
C PHE A 83 -13.02 -9.74 -2.75
N SER A 84 -12.34 -8.60 -2.51
CA SER A 84 -12.93 -7.25 -2.54
C SER A 84 -12.08 -6.31 -3.40
N PRO A 85 -11.93 -6.58 -4.71
CA PRO A 85 -10.94 -5.89 -5.54
C PRO A 85 -11.17 -4.38 -5.66
N ASN A 86 -12.40 -3.91 -5.44
CA ASN A 86 -12.73 -2.48 -5.53
C ASN A 86 -12.66 -1.77 -4.17
N LYS A 87 -11.97 -2.33 -3.18
CA LYS A 87 -11.82 -1.75 -1.85
C LYS A 87 -10.41 -1.95 -1.33
N ASN A 88 -9.85 -0.93 -0.69
CA ASN A 88 -8.52 -0.97 -0.09
C ASN A 88 -7.51 -1.65 -1.03
N GLN A 89 -7.42 -1.12 -2.24
CA GLN A 89 -6.52 -1.61 -3.28
C GLN A 89 -5.71 -0.44 -3.82
N LEU A 90 -4.40 -0.63 -3.93
CA LEU A 90 -3.52 0.30 -4.64
C LEU A 90 -2.87 -0.41 -5.82
N VAL A 91 -2.91 0.24 -6.98
CA VAL A 91 -2.28 -0.23 -8.22
C VAL A 91 -1.38 0.85 -8.78
N ILE A 92 -0.18 0.46 -9.20
CA ILE A 92 0.75 1.30 -9.93
C ILE A 92 1.12 0.56 -11.21
N TYR A 93 0.97 1.22 -12.35
CA TYR A 93 1.34 0.68 -13.64
C TYR A 93 2.10 1.74 -14.45
N LEU A 94 3.23 1.33 -15.03
CA LEU A 94 4.05 2.16 -15.90
C LEU A 94 4.66 1.32 -17.00
N ASN A 95 4.86 1.96 -18.16
CA ASN A 95 5.69 1.38 -19.21
C ASN A 95 6.69 2.41 -19.75
N HIS A 96 7.83 1.94 -20.21
CA HIS A 96 8.89 2.81 -20.69
C HIS A 96 9.67 2.15 -21.83
N ALA A 97 10.21 2.94 -22.73
CA ALA A 97 11.03 2.44 -23.84
C ALA A 97 12.38 1.87 -23.35
N GLU A 98 12.86 2.37 -22.21
CA GLU A 98 14.08 1.89 -21.57
C GLU A 98 13.76 1.03 -20.35
N ALA A 99 14.71 0.15 -19.99
CA ALA A 99 14.60 -0.66 -18.79
C ALA A 99 14.49 0.21 -17.52
N PHE A 100 13.64 -0.21 -16.58
CA PHE A 100 13.56 0.45 -15.28
C PHE A 100 14.86 0.28 -14.51
N THR A 101 15.38 1.39 -13.99
CA THR A 101 16.67 1.46 -13.28
C THR A 101 16.42 1.84 -11.83
N THR A 102 17.13 1.19 -10.90
CA THR A 102 17.05 1.52 -9.48
C THR A 102 17.68 2.88 -9.17
N GLY A 103 17.22 3.52 -8.11
CA GLY A 103 17.69 4.86 -7.70
C GLY A 103 17.19 6.02 -8.60
N ILE A 104 16.42 5.72 -9.65
CA ILE A 104 15.77 6.72 -10.50
C ILE A 104 14.33 6.94 -10.00
N THR A 105 13.95 8.22 -9.88
CA THR A 105 12.57 8.60 -9.63
C THR A 105 11.81 8.66 -10.95
N TYR A 106 10.70 7.95 -11.02
CA TYR A 106 9.72 7.99 -12.10
C TYR A 106 8.51 8.81 -11.66
N SER A 107 7.95 9.60 -12.59
CA SER A 107 6.84 10.50 -12.29
C SER A 107 5.87 10.59 -13.45
N ASN A 108 4.58 10.81 -13.15
CA ASN A 108 3.56 11.13 -14.16
C ASN A 108 3.68 12.55 -14.74
N ASN A 109 4.58 13.37 -14.15
CA ASN A 109 4.83 14.75 -14.51
C ASN A 109 6.29 14.99 -14.87
N PRO A 110 6.57 15.78 -15.95
CA PRO A 110 7.92 16.23 -16.26
C PRO A 110 8.52 17.06 -15.12
N SER A 111 9.74 16.70 -14.71
CA SER A 111 10.53 17.50 -13.80
C SER A 111 12.03 17.27 -14.05
N SER A 112 12.89 18.17 -13.54
CA SER A 112 14.35 18.02 -13.63
C SER A 112 14.90 16.86 -12.80
N HIS A 113 14.09 16.25 -11.94
CA HIS A 113 14.51 15.24 -10.96
C HIS A 113 13.78 13.90 -11.14
N ALA A 114 12.99 13.75 -12.21
CA ALA A 114 12.26 12.52 -12.47
C ALA A 114 12.22 12.18 -13.95
N THR A 115 12.34 10.90 -14.25
CA THR A 115 12.09 10.34 -15.58
C THR A 115 10.60 10.17 -15.79
N VAL A 116 10.10 10.61 -16.94
CA VAL A 116 8.69 10.44 -17.31
C VAL A 116 8.58 9.17 -18.16
N PRO A 117 7.82 8.15 -17.71
CA PRO A 117 7.61 6.95 -18.51
C PRO A 117 6.68 7.22 -19.69
N SER A 118 6.62 6.28 -20.64
CA SER A 118 5.75 6.36 -21.82
C SER A 118 4.27 6.25 -21.44
N TYR A 119 3.98 5.56 -20.32
CA TYR A 119 2.68 5.51 -19.68
C TYR A 119 2.85 5.47 -18.16
N PHE A 120 1.94 6.10 -17.43
CA PHE A 120 1.89 6.09 -15.97
C PHE A 120 0.43 6.10 -15.52
N ILE A 121 0.09 5.23 -14.58
CA ILE A 121 -1.11 5.35 -13.76
C ILE A 121 -0.84 4.85 -12.34
N MET A 122 -1.33 5.60 -11.35
CA MET A 122 -1.46 5.17 -9.97
C MET A 122 -2.92 5.34 -9.58
N GLY A 123 -3.51 4.28 -9.05
CA GLY A 123 -4.90 4.25 -8.61
C GLY A 123 -5.03 3.68 -7.21
N TYR A 124 -5.98 4.21 -6.45
CA TYR A 124 -6.34 3.74 -5.13
C TYR A 124 -7.85 3.69 -4.96
N HIS A 125 -8.35 2.51 -4.59
CA HIS A 125 -9.69 2.33 -4.06
C HIS A 125 -9.65 2.40 -2.54
N ASP A 126 -10.44 3.28 -1.95
CA ASP A 126 -10.57 3.34 -0.50
C ASP A 126 -11.51 2.26 0.07
N GLN A 127 -11.81 2.33 1.37
CA GLN A 127 -12.67 1.36 2.07
C GLN A 127 -14.14 1.40 1.59
N ASP A 128 -14.58 2.55 1.10
CA ASP A 128 -15.94 2.80 0.63
C ASP A 128 -16.09 2.44 -0.85
N GLY A 129 -14.95 2.32 -1.56
CA GLY A 129 -14.83 1.94 -2.95
C GLY A 129 -14.67 3.14 -3.89
N ASP A 130 -14.49 4.33 -3.33
CA ASP A 130 -14.18 5.52 -4.11
C ASP A 130 -12.80 5.38 -4.75
N ASN A 131 -12.71 5.78 -6.03
CA ASN A 131 -11.52 5.61 -6.85
C ASN A 131 -10.79 6.94 -7.02
N TYR A 132 -9.54 6.98 -6.58
CA TYR A 132 -8.64 8.12 -6.74
C TYR A 132 -7.51 7.74 -7.68
N THR A 133 -7.21 8.60 -8.65
CA THR A 133 -6.20 8.29 -9.66
C THR A 133 -5.27 9.48 -9.93
N ALA A 134 -4.08 9.16 -10.42
CA ALA A 134 -3.19 10.06 -11.12
C ALA A 134 -2.63 9.32 -12.32
N ALA A 135 -2.71 9.92 -13.50
CA ALA A 135 -2.17 9.34 -14.73
C ALA A 135 -1.14 10.28 -15.35
N LEU A 136 -0.45 9.80 -16.38
CA LEU A 136 0.48 10.58 -17.18
C LEU A 136 -0.21 11.86 -17.69
N ASN A 137 0.38 13.02 -17.41
CA ASN A 137 -0.10 14.28 -17.99
C ASN A 137 0.44 14.44 -19.41
N THR A 138 -0.43 14.21 -20.40
CA THR A 138 -0.10 14.35 -21.83
C THR A 138 -0.58 15.66 -22.45
N THR A 139 -1.32 16.47 -21.68
CA THR A 139 -1.94 17.73 -22.11
C THR A 139 -1.13 18.95 -21.68
N LEU A 140 -1.29 20.08 -22.39
CA LEU A 140 -0.64 21.36 -22.06
C LEU A 140 -1.02 21.88 -20.66
N THR A 141 -2.26 21.60 -20.23
CA THR A 141 -2.70 21.86 -18.86
C THR A 141 -2.75 20.52 -18.13
N PRO A 142 -1.92 20.31 -17.09
CA PRO A 142 -1.96 19.08 -16.29
C PRO A 142 -3.33 18.90 -15.65
N LEU A 143 -3.91 17.71 -15.79
CA LEU A 143 -5.15 17.31 -15.13
C LEU A 143 -4.88 16.65 -13.77
N TRP A 144 -3.75 15.94 -13.67
CA TRP A 144 -3.37 15.16 -12.50
C TRP A 144 -2.28 15.86 -11.70
N GLU A 145 -2.34 15.70 -10.38
CA GLU A 145 -1.27 16.08 -9.49
C GLU A 145 -0.04 15.16 -9.66
N SER A 146 1.09 15.58 -9.10
CA SER A 146 2.33 14.80 -9.20
C SER A 146 2.27 13.56 -8.30
N VAL A 147 2.66 12.43 -8.88
CA VAL A 147 2.98 11.18 -8.20
C VAL A 147 4.37 10.72 -8.60
N GLN A 148 5.09 10.14 -7.65
CA GLN A 148 6.47 9.73 -7.80
C GLN A 148 6.67 8.30 -7.28
N LEU A 149 7.57 7.58 -7.93
CA LEU A 149 7.94 6.20 -7.64
C LEU A 149 9.44 6.03 -7.83
N THR A 150 10.13 5.42 -6.86
CA THR A 150 11.54 5.08 -6.97
C THR A 150 11.71 3.59 -6.67
N PHE A 151 12.44 2.89 -7.53
CA PHE A 151 12.81 1.50 -7.29
C PHE A 151 14.13 1.43 -6.53
N ASP A 152 14.14 0.71 -5.42
CA ASP A 152 15.34 0.40 -4.66
C ASP A 152 15.96 -0.93 -5.13
N GLU A 153 15.10 -1.89 -5.50
CA GLU A 153 15.51 -3.23 -5.94
C GLU A 153 14.54 -3.77 -6.99
N ILE A 154 15.06 -4.40 -8.04
CA ILE A 154 14.31 -5.15 -9.05
C ILE A 154 15.05 -6.46 -9.29
N THR A 155 14.59 -7.57 -8.69
CA THR A 155 15.24 -8.89 -8.78
C THR A 155 14.31 -9.91 -9.41
N GLY A 156 14.75 -11.18 -9.47
CA GLY A 156 13.90 -12.30 -9.84
C GLY A 156 12.82 -12.59 -8.78
N ASP A 157 13.13 -12.32 -7.52
CA ASP A 157 12.29 -12.70 -6.39
C ASP A 157 11.27 -11.60 -6.03
N GLY A 158 11.66 -10.32 -6.18
CA GLY A 158 10.81 -9.23 -5.77
C GLY A 158 11.14 -7.88 -6.38
N ILE A 159 10.28 -6.91 -6.08
CA ILE A 159 10.41 -5.52 -6.49
C ILE A 159 10.19 -4.66 -5.25
N LYS A 160 11.16 -3.80 -4.95
CA LYS A 160 11.16 -2.94 -3.76
C LYS A 160 11.30 -1.49 -4.16
N GLY A 161 10.65 -0.60 -3.42
CA GLY A 161 10.79 0.82 -3.65
C GLY A 161 9.92 1.68 -2.73
N THR A 162 9.84 2.95 -3.10
CA THR A 162 9.05 3.97 -2.41
C THR A 162 8.19 4.75 -3.39
N PHE A 163 7.07 5.29 -2.91
CA PHE A 163 6.17 6.11 -3.71
C PHE A 163 5.44 7.14 -2.87
N SER A 164 4.98 8.21 -3.52
CA SER A 164 4.15 9.25 -2.89
C SER A 164 3.45 10.09 -3.94
N GLY A 165 2.46 10.86 -3.53
CA GLY A 165 1.84 11.89 -4.35
C GLY A 165 0.36 12.07 -4.05
N LYS A 166 -0.31 12.84 -4.90
CA LYS A 166 -1.74 13.15 -4.74
C LYS A 166 -2.55 12.49 -5.83
N LEU A 167 -3.66 11.87 -5.42
CA LEU A 167 -4.61 11.22 -6.32
C LEU A 167 -5.93 12.00 -6.28
N LEU A 168 -6.57 12.11 -7.43
CA LEU A 168 -7.80 12.89 -7.62
C LEU A 168 -8.96 11.96 -7.97
N GLN A 169 -10.16 12.31 -7.53
CA GLN A 169 -11.41 11.64 -7.88
C GLN A 169 -12.24 12.58 -8.75
N TYR A 170 -12.62 12.09 -9.92
CA TYR A 170 -13.47 12.82 -10.85
C TYR A 170 -14.82 12.11 -11.05
N ASP A 171 -15.90 12.86 -11.01
CA ASP A 171 -17.23 12.43 -11.46
C ASP A 171 -17.41 12.86 -12.93
N ALA A 172 -17.70 11.89 -13.81
CA ALA A 172 -17.96 12.11 -15.22
C ALA A 172 -19.43 11.88 -15.62
N SER A 173 -20.32 11.60 -14.66
CA SER A 173 -21.71 11.21 -14.89
C SER A 173 -22.53 12.30 -15.61
N ALA A 174 -22.18 13.57 -15.42
CA ALA A 174 -22.82 14.72 -16.06
C ALA A 174 -22.23 15.08 -17.44
N GLY A 175 -21.36 14.24 -18.02
CA GLY A 175 -20.69 14.51 -19.30
C GLY A 175 -19.56 15.55 -19.21
N GLN A 176 -19.18 15.95 -17.99
CA GLN A 176 -18.03 16.79 -17.69
C GLN A 176 -17.27 16.14 -16.53
N ASN A 177 -15.94 16.25 -16.52
CA ASN A 177 -15.12 15.78 -15.41
C ASN A 177 -15.17 16.82 -14.28
N LEU A 178 -15.90 16.51 -13.21
CA LEU A 178 -15.98 17.32 -12.00
C LEU A 178 -15.06 16.74 -10.94
N LEU A 179 -14.11 17.54 -10.44
CA LEU A 179 -13.28 17.13 -9.31
C LEU A 179 -14.16 17.06 -8.05
N ILE A 180 -14.30 15.86 -7.48
CA ILE A 180 -15.16 15.60 -6.31
C ILE A 180 -14.39 15.16 -5.07
N GLY A 181 -13.12 14.77 -5.22
CA GLY A 181 -12.30 14.30 -4.10
C GLY A 181 -10.80 14.35 -4.40
N GLN A 182 -10.01 14.35 -3.34
CA GLN A 182 -8.56 14.22 -3.41
C GLN A 182 -8.05 13.47 -2.18
N ILE A 183 -6.96 12.75 -2.35
CA ILE A 183 -6.19 12.15 -1.27
C ILE A 183 -4.71 12.42 -1.47
N GLU A 184 -3.96 12.44 -0.36
CA GLU A 184 -2.51 12.49 -0.37
C GLU A 184 -1.95 11.18 0.17
N ILE A 185 -1.09 10.55 -0.64
CA ILE A 185 -0.32 9.39 -0.25
C ILE A 185 1.09 9.81 0.13
N THR A 186 1.50 9.49 1.36
CA THR A 186 2.83 9.74 1.88
C THR A 186 3.46 8.48 2.43
N GLU A 187 4.79 8.51 2.58
CA GLU A 187 5.58 7.41 3.19
C GLU A 187 5.32 6.03 2.55
N GLY A 188 4.95 6.01 1.26
CA GLY A 188 4.68 4.79 0.54
C GLY A 188 5.97 3.98 0.35
N LYS A 189 5.92 2.71 0.73
CA LYS A 189 6.99 1.75 0.55
C LYS A 189 6.40 0.39 0.23
N PHE A 190 7.08 -0.35 -0.63
CA PHE A 190 6.65 -1.68 -1.03
C PHE A 190 7.86 -2.60 -1.16
N HIS A 191 7.59 -3.88 -0.92
CA HIS A 191 8.40 -4.99 -1.36
C HIS A 191 7.40 -6.08 -1.78
N VAL A 192 7.21 -6.27 -3.08
CA VAL A 192 6.20 -7.20 -3.61
C VAL A 192 6.88 -8.39 -4.29
N PRO A 193 6.30 -9.60 -4.21
CA PRO A 193 6.82 -10.74 -4.93
C PRO A 193 6.70 -10.51 -6.43
N ARG A 194 7.71 -10.94 -7.19
CA ARG A 194 7.67 -10.83 -8.64
C ARG A 194 7.03 -12.09 -9.25
N ASN A 195 5.78 -11.95 -9.68
CA ASN A 195 5.02 -12.99 -10.34
C ASN A 195 5.18 -12.83 -11.86
N ASN A 196 6.36 -13.14 -12.40
CA ASN A 196 6.46 -13.31 -13.84
C ASN A 196 5.85 -14.68 -14.16
N GLU A 197 4.90 -14.75 -15.09
CA GLU A 197 4.53 -16.06 -15.63
C GLU A 197 5.78 -16.70 -16.28
N PRO A 198 6.06 -17.99 -16.01
CA PRO A 198 7.16 -18.72 -16.63
C PRO A 198 6.96 -18.94 -18.14
#